data_AF-A0A2S6EW32-F1
#
_entry.id   AF-A0A2S6EW32-F1
#
_cell.length_a   1.000
_cell.length_b   1.000
_cell.length_c   1.000
_cell.angle_alpha   90.00
_cell.angle_beta   90.00
_cell.angle_gamma   90.00
#
_symmetry.space_group_name_H-M   'P 1'
#
loop_
_entity.id
_entity.type
_entity.pdbx_description
1 polymer ?
#
loop_
_entity_poly.entity_id
_entity_poly.type
_entity_poly.pdbx_seq_one_letter_code
_entity_poly.pdbx_strand_id
1 'polypeptide(L)'
;MDKQNIDSPYRIGRDFFSYQLDCWQRSILFLDALRERANNMMEHEQQGLPPLLNFKYELVLDGKSLEPKTNYALVKILEVGDVCFEECFDPHAHPVIIIDPRSGHGPGIGGFKRDSEVGIALHSGHPVYFVIFYPNPVPHQALADVLITLRHFVEKVQTWHEGKSPILYGNCQAGWMLALLASDCVGTVDLTVMNGSPVSYWSNSEEEANPMQLLGGLLGGSWSARFLSDLKEGVLDGAWLVSNFELLNPTTAIWDKYYGLFDEIDEGRERFLEFERWWNGFYQFSQEEIMATVNNLFIGNQLERGEMQIHKGCVYDLKRIQSPIVLFASQGDQITPPRQALHWIRTIYPTTQALKEAKQRIVYLLHPSIGHLGIFVSAKVVRLHHRAILEHCDAIEQLQPGLYEMMIINPTGDPDCSKEQYHVCFEERELTELCTSHSTQPFDKVRQTSEANDSIYQKTTQPWVRSLSNPFLSWWLEKTHPMRMSRYVFSEKVNPLMKAMELLAPPIHANRRMAAENNYFKKTEHAWAQMIRDSLESVRIMRNDLMANWFDALYKDPD
;
A
#
# COMPACT_ATOMS: atom_id res chain seq x y z
N MET A 1 34.75 36.42 20.98
CA MET A 1 33.58 37.10 21.57
C MET A 1 32.95 37.94 20.46
N ASP A 2 32.13 37.32 19.62
CA ASP A 2 31.29 38.06 18.67
C ASP A 2 29.91 38.23 19.28
N LYS A 3 29.61 39.46 19.70
CA LYS A 3 28.28 39.84 20.17
C LYS A 3 27.33 39.86 18.98
N GLN A 4 26.41 38.91 19.01
CA GLN A 4 25.04 38.95 18.49
C GLN A 4 24.58 40.35 18.05
N ASN A 5 24.43 40.56 16.74
CA ASN A 5 23.71 41.69 16.17
C ASN A 5 22.24 41.27 15.90
N ILE A 6 21.58 40.78 16.95
CA ILE A 6 20.20 40.27 16.92
C ILE A 6 19.18 41.41 17.15
N ASP A 7 19.58 42.55 17.70
CA ASP A 7 18.62 43.49 18.31
C ASP A 7 18.58 44.89 17.66
N SER A 8 17.97 45.00 16.47
CA SER A 8 17.38 46.28 16.04
C SER A 8 15.86 46.11 15.98
N PRO A 9 15.06 46.88 16.75
CA PRO A 9 13.59 46.83 16.71
C PRO A 9 13.01 46.96 15.30
N TYR A 10 13.71 47.67 14.42
CA TYR A 10 13.34 47.83 13.01
C TYR A 10 13.45 46.51 12.23
N ARG A 11 14.51 45.71 12.47
CA ARG A 11 14.70 44.41 11.82
C ARG A 11 13.65 43.41 12.29
N ILE A 12 13.35 43.38 13.59
CA ILE A 12 12.31 42.51 14.16
C ILE A 12 10.93 42.88 13.59
N GLY A 13 10.59 44.17 13.53
CA GLY A 13 9.34 44.64 12.93
C GLY A 13 9.20 44.24 11.46
N ARG A 14 10.25 44.43 10.66
CA ARG A 14 10.26 44.02 9.25
C ARG A 14 10.14 42.50 9.08
N ASP A 15 10.85 41.73 9.90
CA ASP A 15 10.79 40.27 9.87
C ASP A 15 9.39 39.80 10.26
N PHE A 16 8.74 40.45 11.23
CA PHE A 16 7.35 40.17 11.62
C PHE A 16 6.36 40.41 10.47
N PHE A 17 6.39 41.59 9.85
CA PHE A 17 5.47 41.91 8.75
C PHE A 17 5.67 41.03 7.52
N SER A 18 6.93 40.74 7.15
CA SER A 18 7.23 39.84 6.02
C SER A 18 6.76 38.41 6.29
N TYR A 19 6.97 37.90 7.51
CA TYR A 19 6.44 36.61 7.93
C TYR A 19 4.90 36.58 7.94
N GLN A 20 4.24 37.60 8.49
CA GLN A 20 2.79 37.64 8.56
C GLN A 20 2.15 37.63 7.18
N LEU A 21 2.72 38.38 6.24
CA LEU A 21 2.26 38.38 4.85
C LEU A 21 2.48 37.01 4.19
N ASP A 22 3.68 36.43 4.34
CA ASP A 22 3.99 35.11 3.81
C ASP A 22 3.06 34.02 4.37
N CYS A 23 2.90 33.95 5.69
CA CYS A 23 2.05 33.00 6.39
C CYS A 23 0.57 33.12 5.96
N TRP A 24 0.08 34.35 5.78
CA TRP A 24 -1.27 34.60 5.26
C TRP A 24 -1.42 34.12 3.81
N GLN A 25 -0.45 34.39 2.94
CA GLN A 25 -0.45 33.90 1.56
C GLN A 25 -0.39 32.36 1.51
N ARG A 26 0.49 31.73 2.30
CA ARG A 26 0.60 30.27 2.42
C ARG A 26 -0.70 29.65 2.90
N SER A 27 -1.38 30.28 3.85
CA SER A 27 -2.67 29.81 4.38
C SER A 27 -3.77 29.79 3.32
N ILE A 28 -3.87 30.83 2.49
CA ILE A 28 -4.87 30.87 1.41
C ILE A 28 -4.56 29.82 0.34
N LEU A 29 -3.30 29.71 -0.07
CA LEU A 29 -2.89 28.71 -1.07
C LEU A 29 -3.07 27.28 -0.56
N PHE A 30 -2.78 27.03 0.72
CA PHE A 30 -3.03 25.75 1.38
C PHE A 30 -4.52 25.40 1.39
N LEU A 31 -5.39 26.34 1.79
CA LEU A 31 -6.83 26.12 1.78
C LEU A 31 -7.39 25.92 0.36
N ASP A 32 -6.85 26.63 -0.63
CA ASP A 32 -7.21 26.41 -2.04
C ASP A 32 -6.75 25.03 -2.55
N ALA A 33 -5.57 24.55 -2.14
CA ALA A 33 -5.13 23.20 -2.46
C ALA A 33 -6.05 22.13 -1.83
N LEU A 34 -6.51 22.32 -0.58
CA LEU A 34 -7.48 21.42 0.04
C LEU A 34 -8.86 21.47 -0.64
N ARG A 35 -9.27 22.64 -1.13
CA ARG A 35 -10.49 22.84 -1.93
C ARG A 35 -10.41 22.09 -3.25
N GLU A 36 -9.32 22.27 -3.99
CA GLU A 36 -9.10 21.57 -5.25
C GLU A 36 -9.05 20.05 -5.04
N ARG A 37 -8.36 19.58 -3.99
CA ARG A 37 -8.40 18.17 -3.58
C ARG A 37 -9.82 17.65 -3.40
N ALA A 38 -10.66 18.40 -2.66
CA ALA A 38 -12.04 17.99 -2.40
C ALA A 38 -12.87 17.92 -3.69
N ASN A 39 -12.69 18.90 -4.58
CA ASN A 39 -13.38 18.93 -5.88
C ASN A 39 -12.91 17.80 -6.80
N ASN A 40 -11.61 17.54 -6.88
CA ASN A 40 -11.03 16.44 -7.63
C ASN A 40 -11.60 15.09 -7.17
N MET A 41 -11.70 14.89 -5.85
CA MET A 41 -12.32 13.70 -5.26
C MET A 41 -13.80 13.57 -5.67
N MET A 42 -14.59 14.64 -5.55
CA MET A 42 -16.00 14.62 -5.92
C MET A 42 -16.22 14.38 -7.42
N GLU A 43 -15.37 14.97 -8.27
CA GLU A 43 -15.42 14.73 -9.72
C GLU A 43 -15.06 13.29 -10.07
N HIS A 44 -14.02 12.73 -9.45
CA HIS A 44 -13.62 11.34 -9.65
C HIS A 44 -14.73 10.37 -9.22
N GLU A 45 -15.42 10.63 -8.11
CA GLU A 45 -16.61 9.88 -7.71
C GLU A 45 -17.76 9.99 -8.72
N GLN A 46 -18.02 11.18 -9.25
CA GLN A 46 -19.07 11.41 -10.25
C GLN A 46 -18.80 10.66 -11.55
N GLN A 47 -17.53 10.51 -11.92
CA GLN A 47 -17.10 9.71 -13.09
C GLN A 47 -17.14 8.20 -12.83
N GLY A 48 -17.52 7.75 -11.62
CA GLY A 48 -17.58 6.34 -11.27
C GLY A 48 -16.23 5.76 -10.83
N LEU A 49 -15.32 6.61 -10.33
CA LEU A 49 -13.98 6.27 -9.84
C LEU A 49 -13.16 5.48 -10.88
N PRO A 50 -12.94 5.99 -12.11
CA PRO A 50 -12.10 5.29 -13.09
C PRO A 50 -10.68 5.03 -12.57
N PRO A 51 -9.99 3.96 -13.04
CA PRO A 51 -8.60 3.68 -12.65
C PRO A 51 -7.67 4.85 -12.93
N LEU A 52 -6.75 5.11 -12.01
CA LEU A 52 -5.80 6.23 -12.11
C LEU A 52 -4.47 5.76 -12.73
N LEU A 53 -4.53 5.31 -13.98
CA LEU A 53 -3.35 4.98 -14.77
C LEU A 53 -2.95 6.17 -15.65
N ASN A 54 -1.67 6.56 -15.60
CA ASN A 54 -1.10 7.64 -16.43
C ASN A 54 -0.63 7.12 -17.81
N PHE A 55 -1.27 6.05 -18.28
CA PHE A 55 -0.85 5.24 -19.42
C PHE A 55 -2.06 5.01 -20.33
N LYS A 56 -1.84 4.92 -21.64
CA LYS A 56 -2.90 4.45 -22.53
C LYS A 56 -3.01 2.94 -22.40
N TYR A 57 -4.22 2.44 -22.26
CA TYR A 57 -4.47 1.02 -22.10
C TYR A 57 -5.73 0.60 -22.85
N GLU A 58 -5.78 -0.69 -23.19
CA GLU A 58 -6.98 -1.33 -23.72
C GLU A 58 -7.44 -2.45 -22.78
N LEU A 59 -8.76 -2.65 -22.71
CA LEU A 59 -9.35 -3.74 -21.95
C LEU A 59 -9.08 -5.07 -22.67
N VAL A 60 -8.48 -6.02 -21.96
CA VAL A 60 -8.16 -7.36 -22.48
C VAL A 60 -9.24 -8.36 -22.09
N LEU A 61 -9.57 -8.41 -20.80
CA LEU A 61 -10.52 -9.36 -20.25
C LEU A 61 -11.21 -8.76 -19.02
N ASP A 62 -12.55 -8.73 -19.04
CA ASP A 62 -13.37 -8.25 -17.92
C ASP A 62 -13.89 -9.45 -17.12
N GLY A 63 -13.56 -9.50 -15.83
CA GLY A 63 -14.01 -10.53 -14.89
C GLY A 63 -15.53 -10.60 -14.75
N LYS A 64 -16.29 -9.56 -15.11
CA LYS A 64 -17.76 -9.60 -15.16
C LYS A 64 -18.30 -10.50 -16.28
N SER A 65 -17.46 -10.80 -17.27
CA SER A 65 -17.77 -11.70 -18.39
C SER A 65 -17.34 -13.14 -18.17
N LEU A 66 -16.63 -13.42 -17.06
CA LEU A 66 -16.15 -14.74 -16.67
C LEU A 66 -17.12 -15.42 -15.69
N GLU A 67 -16.91 -16.72 -15.48
CA GLU A 67 -17.59 -17.49 -14.43
C GLU A 67 -16.52 -18.14 -13.53
N PRO A 68 -16.46 -17.81 -12.22
CA PRO A 68 -17.33 -16.87 -11.50
C PRO A 68 -17.09 -15.41 -11.90
N LYS A 69 -18.13 -14.58 -11.78
CA LYS A 69 -18.06 -13.14 -12.06
C LYS A 69 -17.34 -12.40 -10.94
N THR A 70 -16.41 -11.53 -11.32
CA THR A 70 -15.74 -10.64 -10.36
C THR A 70 -15.65 -9.21 -10.87
N ASN A 71 -15.30 -8.29 -9.97
CA ASN A 71 -15.10 -6.89 -10.30
C ASN A 71 -13.68 -6.58 -10.80
N TYR A 72 -12.89 -7.59 -11.18
CA TYR A 72 -11.54 -7.42 -11.68
C TYR A 72 -11.53 -7.37 -13.20
N ALA A 73 -10.57 -6.67 -13.80
CA ALA A 73 -10.33 -6.66 -15.23
C ALA A 73 -8.83 -6.58 -15.52
N LEU A 74 -8.42 -7.21 -16.61
CA LEU A 74 -7.07 -7.14 -17.15
C LEU A 74 -7.03 -6.08 -18.24
N VAL A 75 -6.09 -5.15 -18.16
CA VAL A 75 -5.79 -4.20 -19.23
C VAL A 75 -4.37 -4.40 -19.76
N LYS A 76 -4.16 -4.16 -21.04
CA LYS A 76 -2.85 -4.13 -21.67
C LYS A 76 -2.40 -2.68 -21.78
N ILE A 77 -1.19 -2.40 -21.32
CA ILE A 77 -0.60 -1.07 -21.46
C ILE A 77 -0.04 -0.94 -22.88
N LEU A 78 -0.42 0.13 -23.56
CA LEU A 78 -0.07 0.38 -24.96
C LEU A 78 1.11 1.33 -25.08
N GLU A 79 1.04 2.50 -24.43
CA GLU A 79 2.09 3.52 -24.55
C GLU A 79 2.06 4.53 -23.38
N VAL A 80 3.16 5.28 -23.26
CA VAL A 80 3.35 6.38 -22.29
C VAL A 80 3.76 7.64 -23.05
N GLY A 81 2.82 8.47 -23.51
CA GLY A 81 3.18 9.69 -24.25
C GLY A 81 4.15 9.39 -25.42
N ASP A 82 5.30 10.08 -25.46
CA ASP A 82 6.32 9.94 -26.52
C ASP A 82 7.38 8.85 -26.24
N VAL A 83 7.15 7.95 -25.27
CA VAL A 83 8.09 6.86 -24.99
C VAL A 83 8.17 5.92 -26.20
N CYS A 84 9.40 5.61 -26.60
CA CYS A 84 9.77 4.69 -27.69
C CYS A 84 9.25 3.27 -27.47
N PHE A 85 7.94 3.05 -27.58
CA PHE A 85 7.37 1.71 -27.66
C PHE A 85 7.97 0.95 -28.85
N GLU A 86 8.21 1.63 -29.97
CA GLU A 86 8.82 1.01 -31.16
C GLU A 86 10.30 0.65 -31.00
N GLU A 87 11.08 1.36 -30.16
CA GLU A 87 12.53 1.09 -30.00
C GLU A 87 12.87 0.25 -28.76
N CYS A 88 12.08 0.33 -27.68
CA CYS A 88 12.37 -0.37 -26.42
C CYS A 88 11.63 -1.70 -26.27
N PHE A 89 10.50 -1.91 -26.97
CA PHE A 89 9.70 -3.13 -26.82
C PHE A 89 10.42 -4.35 -27.38
N ASP A 90 10.64 -5.35 -26.53
CA ASP A 90 11.13 -6.66 -26.94
C ASP A 90 9.94 -7.65 -26.96
N PRO A 91 9.49 -8.10 -28.15
CA PRO A 91 8.42 -9.09 -28.25
C PRO A 91 8.79 -10.45 -27.65
N HIS A 92 10.07 -10.69 -27.36
CA HIS A 92 10.57 -11.93 -26.75
C HIS A 92 10.78 -11.82 -25.23
N ALA A 93 10.65 -10.61 -24.66
CA ALA A 93 10.73 -10.43 -23.22
C ALA A 93 9.52 -11.05 -22.50
N HIS A 94 9.73 -11.49 -21.27
CA HIS A 94 8.67 -12.07 -20.44
C HIS A 94 7.59 -11.01 -20.15
N PRO A 95 6.30 -11.30 -20.35
CA PRO A 95 5.25 -10.33 -20.06
C PRO A 95 5.16 -10.08 -18.55
N VAL A 96 4.92 -8.84 -18.14
CA VAL A 96 4.76 -8.47 -16.72
C VAL A 96 3.30 -8.18 -16.43
N ILE A 97 2.73 -8.84 -15.41
CA ILE A 97 1.37 -8.58 -14.92
C ILE A 97 1.48 -7.91 -13.55
N ILE A 98 1.13 -6.63 -13.49
CA ILE A 98 1.19 -5.83 -12.25
C ILE A 98 -0.19 -5.83 -11.58
N ILE A 99 -0.20 -6.09 -10.27
CA ILE A 99 -1.40 -6.07 -9.44
C ILE A 99 -1.17 -5.21 -8.20
N ASP A 100 -2.03 -4.22 -8.04
CA ASP A 100 -2.03 -3.34 -6.89
C ASP A 100 -2.80 -3.89 -5.69
N PRO A 101 -2.50 -3.43 -4.46
CA PRO A 101 -3.23 -3.87 -3.29
C PRO A 101 -4.67 -3.38 -3.35
N ARG A 102 -5.60 -4.28 -3.00
CA ARG A 102 -6.97 -3.90 -2.68
C ARG A 102 -7.08 -3.56 -1.21
N SER A 103 -6.40 -2.51 -0.75
CA SER A 103 -6.32 -2.12 0.67
C SER A 103 -7.28 -0.98 1.07
N GLY A 104 -8.40 -0.87 0.36
CA GLY A 104 -9.42 0.19 0.53
C GLY A 104 -9.32 1.32 -0.49
N HIS A 105 -8.18 1.42 -1.17
CA HIS A 105 -7.98 2.32 -2.31
C HIS A 105 -8.33 1.66 -3.65
N GLY A 106 -8.47 2.46 -4.69
CA GLY A 106 -8.55 2.00 -6.07
C GLY A 106 -7.22 1.53 -6.67
N PRO A 107 -7.27 0.88 -7.85
CA PRO A 107 -6.08 0.48 -8.58
C PRO A 107 -5.38 1.70 -9.19
N GLY A 108 -4.08 1.58 -9.42
CA GLY A 108 -3.27 2.55 -10.15
C GLY A 108 -2.04 3.05 -9.40
N ILE A 109 -1.81 2.68 -8.14
CA ILE A 109 -0.62 3.08 -7.39
C ILE A 109 0.69 2.61 -8.06
N GLY A 110 0.68 1.46 -8.74
CA GLY A 110 1.79 0.97 -9.57
C GLY A 110 1.93 1.66 -10.94
N GLY A 111 1.05 2.60 -11.30
CA GLY A 111 0.97 3.21 -12.64
C GLY A 111 0.40 4.64 -12.73
N PHE A 112 0.20 5.35 -11.61
CA PHE A 112 -0.37 6.71 -11.61
C PHE A 112 0.68 7.79 -11.93
N LYS A 113 1.97 7.43 -11.87
CA LYS A 113 3.11 8.26 -12.30
C LYS A 113 3.84 7.58 -13.46
N ARG A 114 4.59 8.37 -14.22
CA ARG A 114 5.48 7.83 -15.27
C ARG A 114 6.62 7.02 -14.66
N ASP A 115 7.27 7.56 -13.63
CA ASP A 115 8.23 6.83 -12.81
C ASP A 115 7.47 5.89 -11.86
N SER A 116 7.04 4.77 -12.41
CA SER A 116 6.29 3.71 -11.75
C SER A 116 6.72 2.34 -12.23
N GLU A 117 6.23 1.28 -11.60
CA GLU A 117 6.53 -0.10 -12.00
C GLU A 117 6.07 -0.38 -13.43
N VAL A 118 4.91 0.15 -13.83
CA VAL A 118 4.45 0.09 -15.23
C VAL A 118 5.45 0.77 -16.15
N GLY A 119 5.90 1.97 -15.79
CA GLY A 119 6.85 2.74 -16.60
C GLY A 119 8.20 2.03 -16.74
N ILE A 120 8.76 1.51 -15.65
CA ILE A 120 10.04 0.80 -15.69
C ILE A 120 9.93 -0.53 -16.43
N ALA A 121 8.86 -1.30 -16.25
CA ALA A 121 8.67 -2.54 -17.00
C ALA A 121 8.59 -2.30 -18.51
N LEU A 122 7.91 -1.24 -18.96
CA LEU A 122 7.92 -0.83 -20.37
C LEU A 122 9.31 -0.39 -20.83
N HIS A 123 10.03 0.41 -20.03
CA HIS A 123 11.39 0.87 -20.37
C HIS A 123 12.41 -0.27 -20.42
N SER A 124 12.21 -1.33 -19.64
CA SER A 124 13.02 -2.56 -19.69
C SER A 124 12.60 -3.51 -20.82
N GLY A 125 11.64 -3.10 -21.66
CA GLY A 125 11.24 -3.80 -22.88
C GLY A 125 10.16 -4.86 -22.74
N HIS A 126 9.57 -5.01 -21.55
CA HIS A 126 8.55 -6.03 -21.31
C HIS A 126 7.18 -5.63 -21.88
N PRO A 127 6.40 -6.58 -22.41
CA PRO A 127 4.96 -6.40 -22.55
C PRO A 127 4.29 -6.24 -21.17
N VAL A 128 3.61 -5.12 -20.93
CA VAL A 128 3.02 -4.84 -19.61
C VAL A 128 1.49 -4.95 -19.61
N TYR A 129 1.00 -5.69 -18.63
CA TYR A 129 -0.41 -5.79 -18.28
C TYR A 129 -0.63 -5.30 -16.86
N PHE A 130 -1.82 -4.77 -16.62
CA PHE A 130 -2.20 -4.26 -15.32
C PHE A 130 -3.57 -4.81 -14.94
N VAL A 131 -3.69 -5.29 -13.71
CA VAL A 131 -4.98 -5.74 -13.17
C VAL A 131 -5.64 -4.56 -12.46
N ILE A 132 -6.75 -4.11 -13.04
CA ILE A 132 -7.65 -3.14 -12.39
C ILE A 132 -8.80 -3.87 -11.71
N PHE A 133 -9.48 -3.19 -10.82
CA PHE A 133 -10.74 -3.63 -10.24
C PHE A 133 -11.70 -2.45 -10.18
N TYR A 134 -13.00 -2.71 -10.26
CA TYR A 134 -14.04 -1.68 -10.20
C TYR A 134 -14.38 -1.33 -8.73
N PRO A 135 -14.94 -0.14 -8.45
CA PRO A 135 -15.22 0.31 -7.08
C PRO A 135 -16.12 -0.62 -6.28
N ASN A 136 -17.14 -1.17 -6.92
CA ASN A 136 -18.10 -2.06 -6.29
C ASN A 136 -17.76 -3.52 -6.63
N PRO A 137 -17.72 -4.42 -5.63
CA PRO A 137 -17.58 -5.86 -5.86
C PRO A 137 -18.82 -6.40 -6.60
N VAL A 138 -18.66 -7.53 -7.28
CA VAL A 138 -19.83 -8.34 -7.66
C VAL A 138 -20.49 -8.86 -6.37
N PRO A 139 -21.82 -8.87 -6.24
CA PRO A 139 -22.49 -9.38 -5.04
C PRO A 139 -22.01 -10.79 -4.68
N HIS A 140 -21.69 -11.01 -3.41
CA HIS A 140 -21.17 -12.28 -2.87
C HIS A 140 -19.84 -12.76 -3.44
N GLN A 141 -19.11 -11.92 -4.19
CA GLN A 141 -17.77 -12.24 -4.68
C GLN A 141 -16.89 -12.74 -3.54
N ALA A 142 -16.32 -13.94 -3.67
CA ALA A 142 -15.36 -14.48 -2.71
C ALA A 142 -13.92 -14.25 -3.18
N LEU A 143 -12.98 -14.32 -2.24
CA LEU A 143 -11.54 -14.29 -2.57
C LEU A 143 -11.15 -15.42 -3.55
N ALA A 144 -11.79 -16.58 -3.44
CA ALA A 144 -11.58 -17.70 -4.37
C ALA A 144 -12.01 -17.35 -5.81
N ASP A 145 -13.11 -16.62 -5.98
CA ASP A 145 -13.59 -16.18 -7.29
C ASP A 145 -12.59 -15.21 -7.94
N VAL A 146 -12.01 -14.32 -7.12
CA VAL A 146 -10.94 -13.41 -7.54
C VAL A 146 -9.72 -14.20 -8.02
N LEU A 147 -9.27 -15.20 -7.26
CA LEU A 147 -8.11 -16.02 -7.62
C LEU A 147 -8.35 -16.81 -8.93
N ILE A 148 -9.57 -17.34 -9.14
CA ILE A 148 -9.96 -17.98 -10.41
C ILE A 148 -9.92 -16.96 -11.57
N THR A 149 -10.43 -15.74 -11.35
CA THR A 149 -10.37 -14.67 -12.36
C THR A 149 -8.93 -14.32 -12.72
N LEU A 150 -8.04 -14.18 -11.72
CA LEU A 150 -6.63 -13.89 -11.95
C LEU A 150 -5.93 -15.02 -12.72
N ARG A 151 -6.30 -16.28 -12.48
CA ARG A 151 -5.82 -17.42 -13.29
C ARG A 151 -6.17 -17.24 -14.76
N HIS A 152 -7.42 -16.88 -15.07
CA HIS A 152 -7.82 -16.60 -16.46
C HIS A 152 -7.04 -15.45 -17.09
N PHE A 153 -6.63 -14.44 -16.29
CA PHE A 153 -5.77 -13.36 -16.78
C PHE A 153 -4.37 -13.87 -17.15
N VAL A 154 -3.77 -14.72 -16.30
CA VAL A 154 -2.48 -15.37 -16.58
C VAL A 154 -2.55 -16.22 -17.84
N GLU A 155 -3.55 -17.12 -17.94
CA GLU A 155 -3.78 -17.98 -19.11
C GLU A 155 -3.95 -17.17 -20.41
N LYS A 156 -4.68 -16.05 -20.33
CA LYS A 156 -4.91 -15.15 -21.46
C LYS A 156 -3.61 -14.50 -21.94
N VAL A 157 -2.79 -14.02 -21.01
CA VAL A 157 -1.48 -13.39 -21.32
C VAL A 157 -0.53 -14.41 -21.93
N GLN A 158 -0.43 -15.62 -21.37
CA GLN A 158 0.40 -16.69 -21.91
C GLN A 158 0.03 -17.06 -23.35
N THR A 159 -1.28 -17.13 -23.65
CA THR A 159 -1.77 -17.44 -25.00
C THR A 159 -1.30 -16.42 -26.05
N TRP A 160 -1.07 -15.16 -25.63
CA TRP A 160 -0.66 -14.08 -26.53
C TRP A 160 0.86 -13.94 -26.69
N HIS A 161 1.66 -14.57 -25.83
CA HIS A 161 3.12 -14.39 -25.78
C HIS A 161 3.91 -15.68 -26.06
N GLU A 162 3.43 -16.48 -27.02
CA GLU A 162 4.12 -17.65 -27.60
C GLU A 162 4.75 -18.64 -26.59
N GLY A 163 4.16 -18.79 -25.40
CA GLY A 163 4.64 -19.72 -24.37
C GLY A 163 5.66 -19.15 -23.38
N LYS A 164 5.92 -17.84 -23.37
CA LYS A 164 6.57 -17.15 -22.25
C LYS A 164 5.61 -17.01 -21.09
N SER A 165 5.98 -17.49 -19.90
CA SER A 165 5.12 -17.29 -18.73
C SER A 165 5.31 -15.88 -18.18
N PRO A 166 4.27 -15.29 -17.57
CA PRO A 166 4.38 -13.94 -17.05
C PRO A 166 5.24 -13.89 -15.77
N ILE A 167 5.87 -12.74 -15.60
CA ILE A 167 6.33 -12.23 -14.31
C ILE A 167 5.11 -11.66 -13.59
N LEU A 168 4.78 -12.20 -12.42
CA LEU A 168 3.71 -11.68 -11.58
C LEU A 168 4.29 -10.66 -10.60
N TYR A 169 3.77 -9.44 -10.60
CA TYR A 169 4.30 -8.31 -9.85
C TYR A 169 3.24 -7.76 -8.89
N GLY A 170 3.41 -7.99 -7.58
CA GLY A 170 2.37 -7.72 -6.58
C GLY A 170 2.81 -6.75 -5.51
N ASN A 171 1.98 -5.74 -5.29
CA ASN A 171 2.20 -4.72 -4.27
C ASN A 171 1.37 -4.98 -3.02
N CYS A 172 2.02 -4.93 -1.84
CA CYS A 172 1.39 -5.07 -0.54
C CYS A 172 0.47 -6.31 -0.47
N GLN A 173 -0.84 -6.12 -0.32
CA GLN A 173 -1.81 -7.21 -0.30
C GLN A 173 -1.75 -8.10 -1.55
N ALA A 174 -1.49 -7.52 -2.72
CA ALA A 174 -1.47 -8.30 -3.95
C ALA A 174 -0.35 -9.33 -3.97
N GLY A 175 0.78 -9.11 -3.27
CA GLY A 175 1.87 -10.08 -3.28
C GLY A 175 1.51 -11.43 -2.66
N TRP A 176 0.79 -11.46 -1.52
CA TRP A 176 0.34 -12.76 -0.98
C TRP A 176 -0.73 -13.39 -1.88
N MET A 177 -1.57 -12.58 -2.54
CA MET A 177 -2.57 -13.07 -3.49
C MET A 177 -1.89 -13.70 -4.71
N LEU A 178 -0.77 -13.13 -5.17
CA LEU A 178 0.07 -13.70 -6.22
C LEU A 178 0.80 -14.96 -5.77
N ALA A 179 1.27 -15.04 -4.53
CA ALA A 179 1.85 -16.28 -4.00
C ALA A 179 0.80 -17.42 -3.99
N LEU A 180 -0.44 -17.10 -3.62
CA LEU A 180 -1.57 -18.03 -3.73
C LEU A 180 -1.81 -18.44 -5.19
N LEU A 181 -1.89 -17.48 -6.10
CA LEU A 181 -2.07 -17.73 -7.52
C LEU A 181 -0.94 -18.61 -8.09
N ALA A 182 0.32 -18.30 -7.80
CA ALA A 182 1.49 -19.04 -8.27
C ALA A 182 1.54 -20.48 -7.71
N SER A 183 1.02 -20.72 -6.51
CA SER A 183 0.95 -22.06 -5.93
C SER A 183 -0.07 -22.98 -6.62
N ASP A 184 -1.02 -22.38 -7.33
CA ASP A 184 -2.12 -23.03 -8.03
C ASP A 184 -1.89 -23.06 -9.55
N CYS A 185 -1.20 -22.06 -10.08
CA CYS A 185 -0.72 -21.91 -11.46
C CYS A 185 0.66 -22.56 -11.68
N VAL A 186 0.82 -23.81 -11.24
CA VAL A 186 2.13 -24.48 -11.27
C VAL A 186 2.63 -24.64 -12.72
N GLY A 187 3.79 -24.05 -13.01
CA GLY A 187 4.43 -24.10 -14.33
C GLY A 187 3.90 -23.07 -15.33
N THR A 188 3.02 -22.16 -14.92
CA THR A 188 2.49 -21.09 -15.78
C THR A 188 2.91 -19.68 -15.34
N VAL A 189 3.93 -19.60 -14.48
CA VAL A 189 4.51 -18.35 -13.95
C VAL A 189 6.02 -18.51 -13.97
N ASP A 190 6.74 -17.52 -14.47
CA ASP A 190 8.20 -17.55 -14.56
C ASP A 190 8.86 -16.96 -13.30
N LEU A 191 8.30 -15.87 -12.76
CA LEU A 191 8.80 -15.19 -11.56
C LEU A 191 7.65 -14.56 -10.78
N THR A 192 7.70 -14.62 -9.45
CA THR A 192 6.76 -13.89 -8.58
C THR A 192 7.51 -12.83 -7.76
N VAL A 193 7.17 -11.55 -7.95
CA VAL A 193 7.73 -10.43 -7.21
C VAL A 193 6.70 -9.90 -6.21
N MET A 194 7.09 -9.82 -4.94
CA MET A 194 6.24 -9.41 -3.83
C MET A 194 6.86 -8.20 -3.13
N ASN A 195 6.27 -7.02 -3.32
CA ASN A 195 6.75 -5.76 -2.78
C ASN A 195 6.01 -5.40 -1.51
N GLY A 196 6.71 -5.23 -0.39
CA GLY A 196 6.12 -4.90 0.92
C GLY A 196 4.96 -5.81 1.29
N SER A 197 5.02 -7.10 0.97
CA SER A 197 3.87 -8.00 1.00
C SER A 197 3.81 -8.82 2.30
N PRO A 198 2.74 -8.71 3.11
CA PRO A 198 2.66 -9.41 4.38
C PRO A 198 2.25 -10.88 4.20
N VAL A 199 3.04 -11.80 4.74
CA VAL A 199 2.74 -13.25 4.75
C VAL A 199 2.72 -13.79 6.18
N SER A 200 3.71 -13.45 7.00
CA SER A 200 3.78 -13.88 8.41
C SER A 200 3.07 -12.90 9.33
N TYR A 201 1.74 -12.95 9.35
CA TYR A 201 0.96 -12.01 10.15
C TYR A 201 1.29 -12.10 11.63
N TRP A 202 1.61 -13.29 12.14
CA TRP A 202 1.95 -13.54 13.55
C TRP A 202 3.42 -13.38 13.92
N SER A 203 4.30 -13.07 12.97
CA SER A 203 5.72 -12.86 13.28
C SER A 203 5.92 -11.47 13.89
N ASN A 204 5.80 -11.41 15.22
CA ASN A 204 6.02 -10.20 16.00
C ASN A 204 7.29 -10.32 16.85
N SER A 205 7.96 -9.21 17.11
CA SER A 205 9.01 -9.10 18.12
C SER A 205 8.83 -7.82 18.93
N GLU A 206 9.56 -7.67 20.03
CA GLU A 206 9.57 -6.42 20.80
C GLU A 206 10.10 -5.24 19.96
N GLU A 207 11.02 -5.51 19.03
CA GLU A 207 11.66 -4.50 18.17
C GLU A 207 10.84 -4.18 16.89
N GLU A 208 10.07 -5.16 16.39
CA GLU A 208 9.26 -5.05 15.17
C GLU A 208 7.78 -5.37 15.46
N ALA A 209 7.22 -4.72 16.50
CA ALA A 209 5.83 -4.91 16.86
C ALA A 209 4.89 -4.28 15.83
N ASN A 210 3.98 -5.04 15.19
CA ASN A 210 2.99 -4.48 14.25
C ASN A 210 1.74 -3.97 15.00
N PRO A 211 1.52 -2.64 15.13
CA PRO A 211 0.42 -2.11 15.94
C PRO A 211 -0.96 -2.46 15.38
N MET A 212 -1.11 -2.63 14.06
CA MET A 212 -2.38 -3.02 13.44
C MET A 212 -2.79 -4.44 13.85
N GLN A 213 -1.81 -5.33 13.97
CA GLN A 213 -2.06 -6.70 14.40
C GLN A 213 -2.55 -6.75 15.85
N LEU A 214 -1.88 -6.00 16.75
CA LEU A 214 -2.28 -5.90 18.15
C LEU A 214 -3.67 -5.27 18.28
N LEU A 215 -3.95 -4.21 17.51
CA LEU A 215 -5.25 -3.56 17.49
C LEU A 215 -6.37 -4.53 17.09
N GLY A 216 -6.15 -5.38 16.08
CA GLY A 216 -7.12 -6.39 15.66
C GLY A 216 -7.48 -7.35 16.79
N GLY A 217 -6.50 -7.77 17.60
CA GLY A 217 -6.75 -8.57 18.80
C GLY A 217 -7.52 -7.81 19.87
N LEU A 218 -7.10 -6.58 20.20
CA LEU A 218 -7.71 -5.74 21.23
C LEU A 218 -9.16 -5.32 20.90
N LEU A 219 -9.51 -5.19 19.63
CA LEU A 219 -10.89 -4.92 19.17
C LEU A 219 -11.79 -6.17 19.16
N GLY A 220 -11.28 -7.31 19.62
CA GLY A 220 -12.01 -8.56 19.72
C GLY A 220 -12.13 -9.31 18.40
N GLY A 221 -11.28 -9.01 17.42
CA GLY A 221 -11.17 -9.75 16.17
C GLY A 221 -12.11 -9.31 15.05
N SER A 222 -12.53 -10.28 14.23
CA SER A 222 -13.13 -10.04 12.91
C SER A 222 -14.62 -9.64 12.92
N TRP A 223 -15.31 -9.78 14.05
CA TRP A 223 -16.75 -9.48 14.17
C TRP A 223 -17.10 -8.04 13.75
N SER A 224 -16.19 -7.08 14.00
CA SER A 224 -16.38 -5.67 13.66
C SER A 224 -16.44 -5.43 12.16
N ALA A 225 -15.59 -6.11 11.38
CA ALA A 225 -15.62 -6.07 9.91
C ALA A 225 -16.94 -6.65 9.37
N ARG A 226 -17.43 -7.74 9.98
CA ARG A 226 -18.73 -8.32 9.63
C ARG A 226 -19.88 -7.38 9.98
N PHE A 227 -19.87 -6.79 11.17
CA PHE A 227 -20.88 -5.83 11.61
C PHE A 227 -20.98 -4.62 10.68
N LEU A 228 -19.85 -4.02 10.32
CA LEU A 228 -19.81 -2.90 9.38
C LEU A 228 -20.29 -3.29 7.98
N SER A 229 -20.00 -4.52 7.55
CA SER A 229 -20.51 -5.05 6.28
C SER A 229 -22.03 -5.29 6.32
N ASP A 230 -22.54 -5.92 7.38
CA ASP A 230 -23.97 -6.18 7.56
C ASP A 230 -24.80 -4.89 7.66
N LEU A 231 -24.26 -3.82 8.26
CA LEU A 231 -24.89 -2.50 8.29
C LEU A 231 -25.09 -1.92 6.89
N LYS A 232 -24.20 -2.25 5.96
CA LYS A 232 -24.16 -1.77 4.58
C LYS A 232 -24.44 -2.89 3.58
N GLU A 233 -25.48 -3.69 3.85
CA GLU A 233 -26.02 -4.69 2.92
C GLU A 233 -24.99 -5.73 2.43
N GLY A 234 -24.06 -6.13 3.30
CA GLY A 234 -23.03 -7.13 2.99
C GLY A 234 -21.81 -6.58 2.27
N VAL A 235 -21.58 -5.27 2.35
CA VAL A 235 -20.44 -4.60 1.69
C VAL A 235 -19.64 -3.79 2.70
N LEU A 236 -18.33 -4.00 2.78
CA LEU A 236 -17.45 -3.15 3.58
C LEU A 236 -17.00 -1.93 2.76
N ASP A 237 -17.13 -0.76 3.35
CA ASP A 237 -16.54 0.47 2.82
C ASP A 237 -15.03 0.52 3.11
N GLY A 238 -14.21 0.51 2.04
CA GLY A 238 -12.74 0.54 2.17
C GLY A 238 -12.20 1.81 2.81
N ALA A 239 -13.00 2.88 2.94
CA ALA A 239 -12.62 4.06 3.69
C ALA A 239 -12.24 3.76 5.16
N TRP A 240 -12.79 2.70 5.76
CA TRP A 240 -12.37 2.22 7.08
C TRP A 240 -10.94 1.69 7.09
N LEU A 241 -10.53 0.97 6.03
CA LEU A 241 -9.15 0.48 5.88
C LEU A 241 -8.19 1.64 5.69
N VAL A 242 -8.54 2.61 4.83
CA VAL A 242 -7.70 3.81 4.63
C VAL A 242 -7.56 4.62 5.93
N SER A 243 -8.64 4.74 6.71
CA SER A 243 -8.58 5.39 8.02
C SER A 243 -7.60 4.69 8.97
N ASN A 244 -7.50 3.36 8.93
CA ASN A 244 -6.54 2.63 9.76
C ASN A 244 -5.09 2.96 9.37
N PHE A 245 -4.79 3.14 8.08
CA PHE A 245 -3.46 3.57 7.64
C PHE A 245 -3.11 4.98 8.15
N GLU A 246 -4.04 5.94 8.11
CA GLU A 246 -3.80 7.29 8.66
C GLU A 246 -3.59 7.28 10.18
N LEU A 247 -4.33 6.44 10.89
CA LEU A 247 -4.24 6.31 12.34
C LEU A 247 -3.01 5.53 12.80
N LEU A 248 -2.41 4.69 11.96
CA LEU A 248 -1.22 3.94 12.33
C LEU A 248 -0.05 4.88 12.66
N ASN A 249 0.20 5.85 11.78
CA ASN A 249 1.24 6.86 11.94
C ASN A 249 0.68 8.26 11.63
N PRO A 250 -0.06 8.88 12.57
CA PRO A 250 -0.66 10.20 12.36
C PRO A 250 0.40 11.31 12.24
N THR A 251 1.60 11.11 12.82
CA THR A 251 2.73 12.02 12.65
C THR A 251 3.06 12.19 11.17
N THR A 252 3.25 11.08 10.44
CA THR A 252 3.60 11.14 9.01
C THR A 252 2.39 11.30 8.11
N ALA A 253 1.32 10.54 8.34
CA ALA A 253 0.16 10.49 7.44
C ALA A 253 -0.71 11.76 7.50
N ILE A 254 -0.69 12.48 8.63
CA ILE A 254 -1.49 13.70 8.84
C ILE A 254 -0.56 14.91 9.01
N TRP A 255 0.26 14.96 10.06
CA TRP A 255 1.03 16.17 10.38
C TRP A 255 2.07 16.52 9.31
N ASP A 256 3.01 15.61 9.02
CA ASP A 256 4.08 15.85 8.04
C ASP A 256 3.50 16.16 6.65
N LYS A 257 2.41 15.49 6.26
CA LYS A 257 1.71 15.72 4.99
C LYS A 257 1.11 17.13 4.87
N TYR A 258 0.30 17.55 5.84
CA TYR A 258 -0.41 18.84 5.75
C TYR A 258 0.51 20.01 6.12
N TYR A 259 1.35 19.88 7.13
CA TYR A 259 2.33 20.91 7.46
C TYR A 259 3.39 21.03 6.36
N GLY A 260 3.88 19.91 5.80
CA GLY A 260 4.80 19.93 4.67
C GLY A 260 4.20 20.62 3.44
N LEU A 261 2.92 20.37 3.11
CA LEU A 261 2.22 21.12 2.06
C LEU A 261 2.12 22.62 2.38
N PHE A 262 1.83 22.98 3.63
CA PHE A 262 1.74 24.38 4.04
C PHE A 262 3.09 25.09 3.95
N ASP A 263 4.17 24.46 4.40
CA ASP A 263 5.52 25.01 4.41
C ASP A 263 6.10 25.15 2.99
N GLU A 264 5.92 24.12 2.17
CA GLU A 264 6.43 24.03 0.80
C GLU A 264 5.34 24.34 -0.26
N ILE A 265 4.37 25.21 0.04
CA ILE A 265 3.16 25.36 -0.80
C ILE A 265 3.44 25.74 -2.26
N ASP A 266 4.55 26.41 -2.53
CA ASP A 266 4.92 26.87 -3.88
C ASP A 266 5.39 25.72 -4.79
N GLU A 267 5.91 24.63 -4.22
CA GLU A 267 6.45 23.48 -4.95
C GLU A 267 5.67 22.18 -4.70
N GLY A 268 5.15 22.02 -3.48
CA GLY A 268 4.50 20.79 -3.00
C GLY A 268 3.07 20.58 -3.48
N ARG A 269 2.40 21.62 -3.99
CA ARG A 269 0.97 21.61 -4.37
C ARG A 269 0.63 20.50 -5.36
N GLU A 270 1.29 20.48 -6.51
CA GLU A 270 0.96 19.53 -7.59
C GLU A 270 1.21 18.09 -7.15
N ARG A 271 2.38 17.84 -6.50
CA ARG A 271 2.71 16.53 -5.93
C ARG A 271 1.66 16.05 -4.92
N PHE A 272 1.17 16.94 -4.07
CA PHE A 272 0.11 16.65 -3.11
C PHE A 272 -1.19 16.29 -3.81
N LEU A 273 -1.65 17.13 -4.75
CA LEU A 273 -2.90 16.91 -5.47
C LEU A 273 -2.89 15.63 -6.30
N GLU A 274 -1.79 15.33 -6.99
CA GLU A 274 -1.62 14.08 -7.74
C GLU A 274 -1.77 12.86 -6.84
N PHE A 275 -1.08 12.84 -5.68
CA PHE A 275 -1.18 11.74 -4.73
C PHE A 275 -2.59 11.62 -4.14
N GLU A 276 -3.21 12.74 -3.82
CA GLU A 276 -4.56 12.80 -3.26
C GLU A 276 -5.65 12.28 -4.22
N ARG A 277 -5.43 12.29 -5.54
CA ARG A 277 -6.37 11.66 -6.47
C ARG A 277 -6.49 10.17 -6.19
N TRP A 278 -5.38 9.49 -5.89
CA TRP A 278 -5.38 8.08 -5.52
C TRP A 278 -5.81 7.85 -4.06
N TRP A 279 -5.23 8.60 -3.11
CA TRP A 279 -5.48 8.41 -1.67
C TRP A 279 -6.97 8.54 -1.27
N ASN A 280 -7.75 9.30 -2.04
CA ASN A 280 -9.16 9.57 -1.75
C ASN A 280 -10.15 8.73 -2.57
N GLY A 281 -9.66 7.81 -3.40
CA GLY A 281 -10.48 6.88 -4.16
C GLY A 281 -10.81 5.64 -3.32
N PHE A 282 -11.94 5.66 -2.60
CA PHE A 282 -12.34 4.56 -1.70
C PHE A 282 -13.14 3.47 -2.40
N TYR A 283 -12.63 2.24 -2.34
CA TYR A 283 -13.18 1.06 -3.01
C TYR A 283 -13.79 0.09 -2.01
N GLN A 284 -14.77 -0.69 -2.45
CA GLN A 284 -15.61 -1.50 -1.56
C GLN A 284 -15.25 -2.98 -1.65
N PHE A 285 -15.62 -3.76 -0.64
CA PHE A 285 -15.41 -5.20 -0.60
C PHE A 285 -16.73 -5.90 -0.34
N SER A 286 -16.94 -7.06 -0.94
CA SER A 286 -17.98 -7.95 -0.46
C SER A 286 -17.61 -8.42 0.94
N GLN A 287 -18.60 -8.74 1.76
CA GLN A 287 -18.38 -9.31 3.07
C GLN A 287 -17.56 -10.61 2.97
N GLU A 288 -17.83 -11.44 1.98
CA GLU A 288 -17.15 -12.72 1.76
C GLU A 288 -15.64 -12.52 1.50
N GLU A 289 -15.27 -11.55 0.67
CA GLU A 289 -13.87 -11.23 0.36
C GLU A 289 -13.14 -10.71 1.61
N ILE A 290 -13.66 -9.68 2.27
CA ILE A 290 -12.96 -9.09 3.42
C ILE A 290 -12.90 -10.05 4.61
N MET A 291 -13.97 -10.81 4.87
CA MET A 291 -13.97 -11.77 5.97
C MET A 291 -13.01 -12.93 5.71
N ALA A 292 -12.85 -13.37 4.45
CA ALA A 292 -11.82 -14.36 4.11
C ALA A 292 -10.42 -13.81 4.38
N THR A 293 -10.14 -12.57 3.98
CA THR A 293 -8.85 -11.92 4.24
C THR A 293 -8.59 -11.76 5.74
N VAL A 294 -9.52 -11.21 6.52
CA VAL A 294 -9.32 -10.98 7.96
C VAL A 294 -9.21 -12.30 8.72
N ASN A 295 -10.10 -13.26 8.46
CA ASN A 295 -10.12 -14.53 9.20
C ASN A 295 -8.94 -15.43 8.83
N ASN A 296 -8.59 -15.55 7.55
CA ASN A 296 -7.59 -16.51 7.13
C ASN A 296 -6.17 -15.96 7.26
N LEU A 297 -5.97 -14.64 7.10
CA LEU A 297 -4.64 -14.04 7.08
C LEU A 297 -4.32 -13.36 8.41
N PHE A 298 -4.99 -12.24 8.69
CA PHE A 298 -4.65 -11.38 9.83
C PHE A 298 -4.87 -12.03 11.19
N ILE A 299 -6.04 -12.64 11.39
CA ILE A 299 -6.41 -13.26 12.66
C ILE A 299 -6.00 -14.73 12.69
N GLY A 300 -6.19 -15.48 11.60
CA GLY A 300 -6.00 -16.93 11.59
C GLY A 300 -4.60 -17.42 11.23
N ASN A 301 -3.78 -16.58 10.58
CA ASN A 301 -2.45 -16.93 10.06
C ASN A 301 -2.40 -18.27 9.30
N GLN A 302 -3.45 -18.56 8.54
CA GLN A 302 -3.64 -19.84 7.84
C GLN A 302 -2.75 -19.93 6.60
N LEU A 303 -2.33 -18.81 6.01
CA LEU A 303 -1.49 -18.78 4.82
C LEU A 303 -0.11 -19.39 5.09
N GLU A 304 0.61 -18.85 6.08
CA GLU A 304 1.93 -19.34 6.50
C GLU A 304 1.87 -20.80 6.98
N ARG A 305 0.74 -21.22 7.55
CA ARG A 305 0.51 -22.59 8.05
C ARG A 305 0.04 -23.58 6.98
N GLY A 306 -0.25 -23.13 5.76
CA GLY A 306 -0.79 -23.99 4.71
C GLY A 306 -2.16 -24.57 5.05
N GLU A 307 -3.03 -23.77 5.68
CA GLU A 307 -4.39 -24.15 6.12
C GLU A 307 -5.48 -23.40 5.35
N MET A 308 -5.10 -22.40 4.55
CA MET A 308 -6.04 -21.55 3.83
C MET A 308 -6.76 -22.31 2.71
N GLN A 309 -8.08 -22.48 2.84
CA GLN A 309 -8.90 -23.15 1.84
C GLN A 309 -9.28 -22.22 0.68
N ILE A 310 -9.15 -22.72 -0.56
CA ILE A 310 -9.62 -22.03 -1.78
C ILE A 310 -11.08 -22.37 -2.04
N HIS A 311 -11.34 -23.67 -2.11
CA HIS A 311 -12.64 -24.28 -2.31
C HIS A 311 -12.65 -25.61 -1.57
N LYS A 312 -13.81 -26.25 -1.49
CA LYS A 312 -13.98 -27.51 -0.76
C LYS A 312 -12.93 -28.54 -1.18
N GLY A 313 -12.07 -28.91 -0.24
CA GLY A 313 -11.02 -29.93 -0.42
C GLY A 313 -9.70 -29.45 -1.03
N CYS A 314 -9.54 -28.16 -1.36
CA CYS A 314 -8.28 -27.61 -1.85
C CYS A 314 -7.73 -26.57 -0.88
N VAL A 315 -6.53 -26.83 -0.38
CA VAL A 315 -5.80 -25.99 0.57
C VAL A 315 -4.55 -25.46 -0.13
N TYR A 316 -4.31 -24.16 0.01
CA TYR A 316 -3.11 -23.52 -0.51
C TYR A 316 -1.85 -24.01 0.20
N ASP A 317 -0.81 -24.26 -0.59
CA ASP A 317 0.49 -24.71 -0.12
C ASP A 317 1.58 -23.96 -0.87
N LEU A 318 2.24 -23.03 -0.17
CA LEU A 318 3.30 -22.19 -0.72
C LEU A 318 4.51 -23.01 -1.20
N LYS A 319 4.68 -24.26 -0.75
CA LYS A 319 5.74 -25.16 -1.23
C LYS A 319 5.49 -25.67 -2.65
N ARG A 320 4.27 -25.50 -3.19
CA ARG A 320 3.95 -25.87 -4.58
C ARG A 320 4.46 -24.86 -5.60
N ILE A 321 4.81 -23.64 -5.17
CA ILE A 321 5.37 -22.63 -6.04
C ILE A 321 6.72 -23.14 -6.54
N GLN A 322 6.88 -23.25 -7.86
CA GLN A 322 8.12 -23.70 -8.49
C GLN A 322 8.94 -22.56 -9.11
N SER A 323 8.27 -21.47 -9.49
CA SER A 323 8.92 -20.24 -9.95
C SER A 323 9.74 -19.63 -8.82
N PRO A 324 10.86 -18.94 -9.12
CA PRO A 324 11.54 -18.13 -8.12
C PRO A 324 10.59 -17.08 -7.53
N ILE A 325 10.90 -16.66 -6.30
CA ILE A 325 10.17 -15.64 -5.57
C ILE A 325 11.14 -14.51 -5.21
N VAL A 326 10.80 -13.27 -5.54
CA VAL A 326 11.53 -12.07 -5.14
C VAL A 326 10.71 -11.34 -4.08
N LEU A 327 11.32 -11.07 -2.92
CA LEU A 327 10.70 -10.38 -1.79
C LEU A 327 11.40 -9.03 -1.58
N PHE A 328 10.70 -7.92 -1.80
CA PHE A 328 11.23 -6.59 -1.52
C PHE A 328 10.62 -6.06 -0.22
N ALA A 329 11.44 -5.92 0.84
CA ALA A 329 11.05 -5.31 2.11
C ALA A 329 11.91 -4.08 2.46
N SER A 330 11.47 -3.29 3.44
CA SER A 330 12.27 -2.18 3.97
C SER A 330 12.23 -2.09 5.48
N GLN A 331 13.36 -1.73 6.08
CA GLN A 331 13.46 -1.40 7.51
C GLN A 331 12.64 -0.15 7.90
N GLY A 332 12.31 0.72 6.92
CA GLY A 332 11.41 1.85 7.14
C GLY A 332 9.92 1.48 7.08
N ASP A 333 9.59 0.24 6.74
CA ASP A 333 8.21 -0.22 6.57
C ASP A 333 7.58 -0.61 7.92
N GLN A 334 6.61 0.20 8.36
CA GLN A 334 5.84 -0.06 9.59
C GLN A 334 4.55 -0.85 9.35
N ILE A 335 4.19 -1.09 8.08
CA ILE A 335 3.02 -1.89 7.67
C ILE A 335 3.43 -3.35 7.54
N THR A 336 4.52 -3.59 6.80
CA THR A 336 5.08 -4.90 6.51
C THR A 336 6.59 -4.87 6.72
N PRO A 337 7.05 -4.84 7.97
CA PRO A 337 8.47 -4.86 8.28
C PRO A 337 9.13 -6.15 7.76
N PRO A 338 10.47 -6.19 7.61
CA PRO A 338 11.18 -7.33 7.02
C PRO A 338 10.85 -8.67 7.68
N ARG A 339 10.67 -8.72 9.00
CA ARG A 339 10.25 -9.94 9.68
C ARG A 339 8.90 -10.45 9.15
N GLN A 340 7.89 -9.58 9.00
CA GLN A 340 6.58 -9.97 8.46
C GLN A 340 6.63 -10.41 6.98
N ALA A 341 7.55 -9.84 6.20
CA ALA A 341 7.74 -10.20 4.80
C ALA A 341 8.51 -11.52 4.60
N LEU A 342 9.44 -11.86 5.50
CA LEU A 342 10.43 -12.93 5.29
C LEU A 342 10.26 -14.14 6.22
N HIS A 343 9.62 -14.01 7.38
CA HIS A 343 9.60 -15.07 8.40
C HIS A 343 8.98 -16.38 7.93
N TRP A 344 7.98 -16.31 7.06
CA TRP A 344 7.22 -17.46 6.56
C TRP A 344 8.10 -18.49 5.87
N ILE A 345 9.22 -18.05 5.28
CA ILE A 345 10.17 -18.94 4.62
C ILE A 345 10.69 -19.96 5.63
N ARG A 346 11.05 -19.51 6.84
CA ARG A 346 11.53 -20.37 7.92
C ARG A 346 10.42 -21.24 8.50
N THR A 347 9.18 -20.74 8.50
CA THR A 347 8.02 -21.50 8.97
C THR A 347 7.71 -22.67 8.05
N ILE A 348 7.77 -22.46 6.73
CA ILE A 348 7.47 -23.53 5.77
C ILE A 348 8.69 -24.41 5.46
N TYR A 349 9.91 -23.86 5.46
CA TYR A 349 11.17 -24.59 5.27
C TYR A 349 11.97 -24.60 6.58
N PRO A 350 12.02 -25.74 7.30
CA PRO A 350 12.71 -25.79 8.60
C PRO A 350 14.21 -25.49 8.53
N THR A 351 14.85 -25.79 7.39
CA THR A 351 16.29 -25.57 7.15
C THR A 351 16.53 -25.08 5.72
N THR A 352 17.66 -24.41 5.48
CA THR A 352 18.11 -24.02 4.14
C THR A 352 18.18 -25.24 3.21
N GLN A 353 18.63 -26.39 3.75
CA GLN A 353 18.65 -27.65 3.02
C GLN A 353 17.24 -28.10 2.58
N ALA A 354 16.22 -27.96 3.43
CA ALA A 354 14.83 -28.28 3.07
C ALA A 354 14.30 -27.35 1.95
N LEU A 355 14.68 -26.08 1.95
CA LEU A 355 14.38 -25.14 0.86
C LEU A 355 15.04 -25.57 -0.45
N LYS A 356 16.32 -25.97 -0.39
CA LYS A 356 17.07 -26.48 -1.55
C LYS A 356 16.48 -27.77 -2.10
N GLU A 357 16.09 -28.70 -1.23
CA GLU A 357 15.43 -29.97 -1.60
C GLU A 357 14.07 -29.75 -2.25
N ALA A 358 13.34 -28.71 -1.81
CA ALA A 358 12.11 -28.26 -2.46
C ALA A 358 12.37 -27.57 -3.82
N LYS A 359 13.64 -27.43 -4.23
CA LYS A 359 14.08 -26.77 -5.47
C LYS A 359 13.67 -25.30 -5.57
N GLN A 360 13.36 -24.68 -4.44
CA GLN A 360 12.89 -23.31 -4.40
C GLN A 360 14.07 -22.33 -4.46
N ARG A 361 13.86 -21.21 -5.16
CA ARG A 361 14.79 -20.10 -5.32
C ARG A 361 14.11 -18.85 -4.74
N ILE A 362 14.58 -18.37 -3.61
CA ILE A 362 14.03 -17.17 -2.98
C ILE A 362 15.11 -16.11 -2.94
N VAL A 363 14.81 -14.95 -3.52
CA VAL A 363 15.65 -13.76 -3.50
C VAL A 363 14.95 -12.71 -2.65
N TYR A 364 15.66 -12.06 -1.74
CA TYR A 364 15.12 -10.93 -1.00
C TYR A 364 15.98 -9.68 -1.17
N LEU A 365 15.34 -8.52 -1.10
CA LEU A 365 15.97 -7.21 -1.15
C LEU A 365 15.50 -6.40 0.06
N LEU A 366 16.45 -5.78 0.77
CA LEU A 366 16.19 -4.93 1.92
C LEU A 366 16.60 -3.48 1.65
N HIS A 367 15.62 -2.58 1.65
CA HIS A 367 15.91 -1.14 1.62
C HIS A 367 16.09 -0.61 3.06
N PRO A 368 17.09 0.25 3.34
CA PRO A 368 17.46 0.63 4.71
C PRO A 368 16.46 1.53 5.44
N SER A 369 15.63 2.30 4.72
CA SER A 369 14.84 3.35 5.39
C SER A 369 13.54 3.78 4.72
N ILE A 370 13.12 3.16 3.61
CA ILE A 370 11.95 3.67 2.89
C ILE A 370 10.67 3.19 3.57
N GLY A 371 9.69 4.08 3.71
CA GLY A 371 8.37 3.68 4.21
C GLY A 371 7.63 2.78 3.22
N HIS A 372 6.57 2.11 3.71
CA HIS A 372 5.77 1.15 2.95
C HIS A 372 5.38 1.61 1.53
N LEU A 373 4.71 2.77 1.42
CA LEU A 373 4.31 3.32 0.12
C LEU A 373 5.51 3.62 -0.76
N GLY A 374 6.61 4.10 -0.17
CA GLY A 374 7.81 4.45 -0.89
C GLY A 374 8.50 3.26 -1.55
N ILE A 375 8.20 2.02 -1.15
CA ILE A 375 8.65 0.81 -1.85
C ILE A 375 8.21 0.88 -3.32
N PHE A 376 6.93 1.17 -3.60
CA PHE A 376 6.37 1.12 -4.97
C PHE A 376 6.04 2.49 -5.60
N VAL A 377 5.95 3.59 -4.82
CA VAL A 377 5.62 4.93 -5.38
C VAL A 377 6.79 5.90 -5.48
N SER A 378 7.93 5.57 -4.85
CA SER A 378 9.09 6.46 -4.88
C SER A 378 9.80 6.32 -6.21
N ALA A 379 9.88 7.41 -6.98
CA ALA A 379 10.63 7.43 -8.23
C ALA A 379 12.06 6.91 -8.04
N LYS A 380 12.75 7.30 -6.96
CA LYS A 380 14.11 6.83 -6.65
C LYS A 380 14.20 5.32 -6.43
N VAL A 381 13.19 4.73 -5.79
CA VAL A 381 13.15 3.28 -5.54
C VAL A 381 12.82 2.55 -6.82
N VAL A 382 11.83 3.02 -7.58
CA VAL A 382 11.40 2.47 -8.85
C VAL A 382 12.53 2.49 -9.89
N ARG A 383 13.23 3.62 -10.07
CA ARG A 383 14.32 3.78 -11.05
C ARG A 383 15.54 2.90 -10.78
N LEU A 384 15.79 2.54 -9.52
CA LEU A 384 16.94 1.70 -9.15
C LEU A 384 16.55 0.25 -8.82
N HIS A 385 15.70 0.04 -7.82
CA HIS A 385 15.44 -1.29 -7.25
C HIS A 385 14.50 -2.11 -8.14
N HIS A 386 13.39 -1.54 -8.59
CA HIS A 386 12.46 -2.24 -9.48
C HIS A 386 13.09 -2.49 -10.86
N ARG A 387 13.86 -1.51 -11.36
CA ARG A 387 14.69 -1.69 -12.56
C ARG A 387 15.68 -2.84 -12.39
N ALA A 388 16.41 -2.88 -11.27
CA ALA A 388 17.36 -3.95 -11.01
C ALA A 388 16.70 -5.33 -10.95
N ILE A 389 15.51 -5.45 -10.34
CA ILE A 389 14.74 -6.70 -10.31
C ILE A 389 14.40 -7.15 -11.74
N LEU A 390 13.82 -6.25 -12.55
CA LEU A 390 13.35 -6.57 -13.90
C LEU A 390 14.50 -6.85 -14.88
N GLU A 391 15.60 -6.09 -14.80
CA GLU A 391 16.79 -6.29 -15.65
C GLU A 391 17.59 -7.56 -15.34
N HIS A 392 17.29 -8.24 -14.22
CA HIS A 392 17.97 -9.45 -13.76
C HIS A 392 17.02 -10.65 -13.57
N CYS A 393 15.81 -10.64 -14.13
CA CYS A 393 14.89 -11.78 -14.06
C CYS A 393 15.53 -13.08 -14.54
N ASP A 394 16.18 -13.08 -15.71
CA ASP A 394 16.85 -14.26 -16.26
C ASP A 394 17.96 -14.80 -15.33
N ALA A 395 18.69 -13.89 -14.66
CA ALA A 395 19.73 -14.28 -13.72
C ALA A 395 19.13 -14.92 -12.46
N ILE A 396 18.01 -14.39 -11.95
CA ILE A 396 17.27 -14.93 -10.80
C ILE A 396 16.73 -16.32 -11.12
N GLU A 397 16.22 -16.54 -12.32
CA GLU A 397 15.72 -17.85 -12.76
C GLU A 397 16.83 -18.91 -12.82
N GLN A 398 18.05 -18.51 -13.20
CA GLN A 398 19.21 -19.40 -13.32
C GLN A 398 19.91 -19.72 -11.99
N LEU A 399 19.52 -19.06 -10.89
CA LEU A 399 20.07 -19.36 -9.57
C LEU A 399 19.83 -20.82 -9.20
N GLN A 400 20.79 -21.40 -8.49
CA GLN A 400 20.57 -22.70 -7.86
C GLN A 400 19.50 -22.57 -6.77
N PRO A 401 18.80 -23.65 -6.41
CA PRO A 401 17.91 -23.63 -5.25
C PRO A 401 18.63 -23.11 -4.01
N GLY A 402 17.99 -22.20 -3.27
CA GLY A 402 18.62 -21.48 -2.16
C GLY A 402 17.90 -20.19 -1.79
N LEU A 403 18.36 -19.59 -0.68
CA LEU A 403 17.99 -18.24 -0.26
C LEU A 403 19.12 -17.28 -0.64
N TYR A 404 18.78 -16.15 -1.26
CA TYR A 404 19.75 -15.15 -1.70
C TYR A 404 19.33 -13.75 -1.28
N GLU A 405 20.29 -12.94 -0.84
CA GLU A 405 20.14 -11.49 -0.72
C GLU A 405 20.59 -10.82 -2.02
N MET A 406 19.73 -9.99 -2.59
CA MET A 406 20.04 -9.16 -3.74
C MET A 406 20.67 -7.84 -3.27
N MET A 407 21.97 -7.70 -3.52
CA MET A 407 22.74 -6.51 -3.15
C MET A 407 22.93 -5.61 -4.38
N ILE A 408 22.39 -4.39 -4.32
CA ILE A 408 22.57 -3.37 -5.36
C ILE A 408 23.74 -2.47 -4.98
N ILE A 409 24.87 -2.65 -5.64
CA ILE A 409 26.08 -1.84 -5.46
C ILE A 409 26.02 -0.69 -6.48
N ASN A 410 25.60 0.49 -6.03
CA ASN A 410 25.58 1.71 -6.83
C ASN A 410 26.72 2.65 -6.40
N PRO A 411 27.90 2.60 -7.06
CA PRO A 411 29.04 3.44 -6.71
C PRO A 411 28.80 4.94 -6.97
N THR A 412 27.83 5.29 -7.82
CA THR A 412 27.51 6.69 -8.15
C THR A 412 26.62 7.35 -7.10
N GLY A 413 25.83 6.56 -6.36
CA GLY A 413 24.78 7.05 -5.48
C GLY A 413 23.58 7.68 -6.20
N ASP A 414 23.59 7.71 -7.54
CA ASP A 414 22.50 8.26 -8.35
C ASP A 414 21.41 7.19 -8.59
N PRO A 415 20.16 7.40 -8.13
CA PRO A 415 19.07 6.46 -8.36
C PRO A 415 18.66 6.33 -9.83
N ASP A 416 19.04 7.26 -10.71
CA ASP A 416 18.68 7.25 -12.14
C ASP A 416 19.73 6.59 -13.04
N CYS A 417 20.78 6.03 -12.43
CA CYS A 417 21.91 5.48 -13.15
C CYS A 417 21.52 4.36 -14.14
N SER A 418 22.21 4.31 -15.28
CA SER A 418 22.03 3.28 -16.31
C SER A 418 22.56 1.92 -15.81
N LYS A 419 22.17 0.83 -16.48
CA LYS A 419 22.56 -0.54 -16.11
C LYS A 419 24.07 -0.72 -15.95
N GLU A 420 24.87 0.03 -16.71
CA GLU A 420 26.34 -0.03 -16.66
C GLU A 420 26.94 0.67 -15.43
N GLN A 421 26.16 1.46 -14.70
CA GLN A 421 26.59 2.31 -13.60
C GLN A 421 26.32 1.72 -12.21
N TYR A 422 25.56 0.63 -12.12
CA TYR A 422 25.36 -0.15 -10.90
C TYR A 422 25.63 -1.64 -11.15
N HIS A 423 25.93 -2.38 -10.09
CA HIS A 423 26.15 -3.83 -10.15
C HIS A 423 25.24 -4.56 -9.16
N VAL A 424 24.65 -5.66 -9.58
CA VAL A 424 23.83 -6.54 -8.72
C VAL A 424 24.60 -7.80 -8.40
N CYS A 425 24.67 -8.14 -7.12
CA CYS A 425 25.18 -9.42 -6.64
C CYS A 425 24.06 -10.19 -5.93
N PHE A 426 24.08 -11.51 -6.05
CA PHE A 426 23.23 -12.41 -5.28
C PHE A 426 24.10 -13.17 -4.26
N GLU A 427 24.01 -12.79 -2.99
CA GLU A 427 24.75 -13.43 -1.91
C GLU A 427 23.89 -14.55 -1.31
N GLU A 428 24.39 -15.78 -1.30
CA GLU A 428 23.68 -16.90 -0.68
C GLU A 428 23.63 -16.72 0.84
N ARG A 429 22.46 -16.93 1.43
CA ARG A 429 22.19 -16.71 2.86
C ARG A 429 21.61 -17.98 3.48
N GLU A 430 21.84 -18.16 4.77
CA GLU A 430 21.21 -19.24 5.53
C GLU A 430 19.87 -18.78 6.13
N LEU A 431 18.86 -19.66 6.18
CA LEU A 431 17.54 -19.31 6.75
C LEU A 431 17.61 -18.86 8.21
N THR A 432 18.63 -19.30 8.94
CA THR A 432 18.87 -18.90 10.33
C THR A 432 19.24 -17.42 10.47
N GLU A 433 19.68 -16.77 9.39
CA GLU A 433 20.08 -15.36 9.37
C GLU A 433 18.89 -14.40 9.20
N LEU A 434 17.73 -14.88 8.74
CA LEU A 434 16.56 -14.02 8.47
C LEU A 434 15.97 -13.40 9.76
N CYS A 435 15.49 -14.23 10.68
CA CYS A 435 14.90 -13.78 11.94
C CYS A 435 14.68 -14.95 12.92
N THR A 436 14.66 -14.65 14.21
CA THR A 436 14.28 -15.59 15.27
C THR A 436 12.77 -15.84 15.30
N SER A 437 12.37 -17.09 15.59
CA SER A 437 10.97 -17.47 15.84
C SER A 437 10.58 -17.21 17.29
N HIS A 438 9.41 -16.62 17.52
CA HIS A 438 8.82 -16.38 18.84
C HIS A 438 7.55 -17.24 19.02
N SER A 439 7.04 -17.34 20.26
CA SER A 439 5.81 -18.10 20.54
C SER A 439 4.59 -17.44 19.89
N THR A 440 3.79 -18.24 19.18
CA THR A 440 2.52 -17.81 18.57
C THR A 440 1.33 -17.92 19.52
N GLN A 441 1.54 -18.44 20.74
CA GLN A 441 0.47 -18.76 21.69
C GLN A 441 -0.46 -17.58 22.03
N PRO A 442 0.03 -16.33 22.20
CA PRO A 442 -0.87 -15.19 22.40
C PRO A 442 -1.82 -14.97 21.22
N PHE A 443 -1.33 -15.14 19.99
CA PHE A 443 -2.14 -15.00 18.78
C PHE A 443 -3.11 -16.15 18.57
N ASP A 444 -2.80 -17.35 19.05
CA ASP A 444 -3.77 -18.44 19.09
C ASP A 444 -4.97 -18.11 19.98
N LYS A 445 -4.76 -17.48 21.14
CA LYS A 445 -5.87 -17.00 22.00
C LYS A 445 -6.66 -15.87 21.36
N VAL A 446 -5.99 -14.96 20.65
CA VAL A 446 -6.65 -13.92 19.85
C VAL A 446 -7.58 -14.55 18.81
N ARG A 447 -7.09 -15.56 18.07
CA ARG A 447 -7.89 -16.30 17.08
C ARG A 447 -9.13 -16.92 17.73
N GLN A 448 -8.96 -17.66 18.82
CA GLN A 448 -10.09 -18.28 19.54
C GLN A 448 -11.10 -17.25 20.04
N THR A 449 -10.62 -16.13 20.57
CA THR A 449 -11.47 -15.02 21.03
C THR A 449 -12.24 -14.38 19.88
N SER A 450 -11.56 -14.14 18.75
CA SER A 450 -12.16 -13.61 17.53
C SER A 450 -13.25 -14.53 16.98
N GLU A 451 -12.98 -15.83 16.87
CA GLU A 451 -13.93 -16.84 16.38
C GLU A 451 -15.16 -16.93 17.32
N ALA A 452 -14.94 -16.87 18.63
CA ALA A 452 -16.02 -16.85 19.61
C ALA A 452 -16.89 -15.59 19.47
N ASN A 453 -16.27 -14.40 19.38
CA ASN A 453 -16.99 -13.13 19.22
C ASN A 453 -17.77 -13.06 17.91
N ASP A 454 -17.17 -13.47 16.79
CA ASP A 454 -17.85 -13.51 15.49
C ASP A 454 -19.02 -14.50 15.51
N SER A 455 -18.86 -15.66 16.15
CA SER A 455 -19.93 -16.65 16.33
C SER A 455 -21.08 -16.14 17.19
N ILE A 456 -20.78 -15.44 18.29
CA ILE A 456 -21.78 -14.80 19.15
C ILE A 456 -22.54 -13.75 18.34
N TYR A 457 -21.83 -12.83 17.70
CA TYR A 457 -22.43 -11.77 16.89
C TYR A 457 -23.39 -12.32 15.83
N GLN A 458 -22.96 -13.34 15.07
CA GLN A 458 -23.79 -13.97 14.04
C GLN A 458 -25.08 -14.58 14.60
N LYS A 459 -25.00 -15.22 15.78
CA LYS A 459 -26.15 -15.91 16.39
C LYS A 459 -27.12 -14.98 17.10
N THR A 460 -26.66 -13.86 17.63
CA THR A 460 -27.48 -12.98 18.50
C THR A 460 -27.85 -11.66 17.86
N THR A 461 -26.88 -10.95 17.27
CA THR A 461 -27.02 -9.54 16.89
C THR A 461 -27.21 -9.37 15.39
N GLN A 462 -26.53 -10.18 14.56
CA GLN A 462 -26.54 -10.05 13.10
C GLN A 462 -27.95 -10.05 12.49
N PRO A 463 -28.92 -10.89 12.90
CA PRO A 463 -30.27 -10.86 12.32
C PRO A 463 -30.96 -9.50 12.48
N TRP A 464 -30.72 -8.81 13.61
CA TRP A 464 -31.26 -7.48 13.88
C TRP A 464 -30.54 -6.40 13.08
N VAL A 465 -29.22 -6.51 12.94
CA VAL A 465 -28.42 -5.57 12.13
C VAL A 465 -28.86 -5.64 10.66
N ARG A 466 -28.99 -6.85 10.11
CA ARG A 466 -29.45 -7.07 8.74
C ARG A 466 -30.88 -6.61 8.51
N SER A 467 -31.77 -6.72 9.50
CA SER A 467 -33.15 -6.24 9.36
C SER A 467 -33.28 -4.72 9.39
N LEU A 468 -32.31 -4.02 10.00
CA LEU A 468 -32.22 -2.56 9.99
C LEU A 468 -31.48 -2.02 8.75
N SER A 469 -30.60 -2.83 8.14
CA SER A 469 -29.86 -2.45 6.95
C SER A 469 -30.78 -2.27 5.74
N ASN A 470 -30.53 -1.20 4.97
CA ASN A 470 -31.30 -0.83 3.79
C ASN A 470 -30.50 0.17 2.92
N PRO A 471 -30.89 0.38 1.65
CA PRO A 471 -30.13 1.24 0.73
C PRO A 471 -29.91 2.68 1.20
N PHE A 472 -30.87 3.24 1.95
CA PHE A 472 -30.72 4.59 2.50
C PHE A 472 -29.68 4.64 3.61
N LEU A 473 -29.70 3.66 4.53
CA LEU A 473 -28.68 3.54 5.58
C LEU A 473 -27.29 3.32 4.97
N SER A 474 -27.18 2.43 3.97
CA SER A 474 -25.94 2.16 3.24
C SER A 474 -25.36 3.42 2.60
N TRP A 475 -26.19 4.18 1.90
CA TRP A 475 -25.81 5.47 1.30
C TRP A 475 -25.40 6.49 2.36
N TRP A 476 -26.15 6.59 3.46
CA TRP A 476 -25.88 7.56 4.52
C TRP A 476 -24.53 7.27 5.18
N LEU A 477 -24.29 6.02 5.60
CA LEU A 477 -23.02 5.60 6.21
C LEU A 477 -21.83 5.87 5.29
N GLU A 478 -21.96 5.60 4.00
CA GLU A 478 -20.91 5.87 3.02
C GLU A 478 -20.61 7.37 2.92
N LYS A 479 -21.64 8.19 2.72
CA LYS A 479 -21.48 9.64 2.50
C LYS A 479 -21.09 10.41 3.75
N THR A 480 -21.48 9.94 4.94
CA THR A 480 -21.08 10.55 6.22
C THR A 480 -19.82 9.93 6.81
N HIS A 481 -19.16 9.00 6.12
CA HIS A 481 -17.93 8.40 6.60
C HIS A 481 -16.88 9.49 6.92
N PRO A 482 -16.21 9.47 8.09
CA PRO A 482 -15.31 10.53 8.52
C PRO A 482 -14.22 10.87 7.48
N MET A 483 -13.68 9.85 6.81
CA MET A 483 -12.71 10.04 5.74
C MET A 483 -13.24 10.85 4.56
N ARG A 484 -14.51 10.71 4.17
CA ARG A 484 -15.09 11.52 3.09
C ARG A 484 -15.44 12.92 3.59
N MET A 485 -16.08 13.01 4.75
CA MET A 485 -16.53 14.28 5.34
C MET A 485 -15.39 15.26 5.62
N SER A 486 -14.25 14.78 6.14
CA SER A 486 -13.08 15.62 6.41
C SER A 486 -12.46 16.24 5.15
N ARG A 487 -12.87 15.76 3.96
CA ARG A 487 -12.35 16.19 2.66
C ARG A 487 -13.39 17.05 1.95
N TYR A 488 -14.64 16.58 1.89
CA TYR A 488 -15.74 17.32 1.30
C TYR A 488 -15.98 18.70 1.93
N VAL A 489 -15.71 18.86 3.22
CA VAL A 489 -15.86 20.15 3.92
C VAL A 489 -15.05 21.29 3.29
N PHE A 490 -14.02 20.98 2.51
CA PHE A 490 -13.21 21.97 1.79
C PHE A 490 -13.74 22.28 0.38
N SER A 491 -14.71 21.54 -0.16
CA SER A 491 -15.33 21.89 -1.44
C SER A 491 -16.26 23.09 -1.27
N GLU A 492 -16.24 24.02 -2.22
CA GLU A 492 -17.20 25.15 -2.25
C GLU A 492 -18.67 24.70 -2.42
N LYS A 493 -18.91 23.47 -2.87
CA LYS A 493 -20.25 22.86 -2.95
C LYS A 493 -20.83 22.55 -1.57
N VAL A 494 -19.97 22.32 -0.57
CA VAL A 494 -20.34 21.98 0.81
C VAL A 494 -20.11 23.17 1.75
N ASN A 495 -19.01 23.89 1.58
CA ASN A 495 -18.64 25.07 2.33
C ASN A 495 -18.48 26.28 1.40
N PRO A 496 -19.52 27.12 1.23
CA PRO A 496 -19.48 28.26 0.30
C PRO A 496 -18.36 29.27 0.57
N LEU A 497 -17.80 29.33 1.78
CA LEU A 497 -16.66 30.19 2.11
C LEU A 497 -15.40 29.82 1.30
N MET A 498 -15.29 28.57 0.84
CA MET A 498 -14.15 28.10 0.04
C MET A 498 -14.12 28.74 -1.35
N LYS A 499 -15.25 29.29 -1.83
CA LYS A 499 -15.27 30.08 -3.07
C LYS A 499 -14.38 31.33 -2.98
N ALA A 500 -14.22 31.90 -1.78
CA ALA A 500 -13.29 33.01 -1.58
C ALA A 500 -11.84 32.58 -1.82
N MET A 501 -11.46 31.34 -1.47
CA MET A 501 -10.09 30.84 -1.68
C MET A 501 -9.77 30.71 -3.16
N GLU A 502 -10.71 30.19 -3.96
CA GLU A 502 -10.59 30.12 -5.43
C GLU A 502 -10.35 31.50 -6.06
N LEU A 503 -11.02 32.54 -5.57
CA LEU A 503 -10.89 33.90 -6.09
C LEU A 503 -9.58 34.59 -5.63
N LEU A 504 -9.12 34.30 -4.40
CA LEU A 504 -7.93 34.92 -3.82
C LEU A 504 -6.62 34.22 -4.23
N ALA A 505 -6.64 32.91 -4.50
CA ALA A 505 -5.43 32.13 -4.76
C ALA A 505 -4.65 32.58 -6.01
N PRO A 506 -5.25 32.79 -7.20
CA PRO A 506 -4.49 33.19 -8.39
C PRO A 506 -3.70 34.50 -8.26
N PRO A 507 -4.27 35.63 -7.79
CA PRO A 507 -3.49 36.86 -7.62
C PRO A 507 -2.45 36.75 -6.51
N ILE A 508 -2.69 35.94 -5.47
CA ILE A 508 -1.69 35.67 -4.42
C ILE A 508 -0.53 34.88 -4.99
N HIS A 509 -0.79 33.83 -5.77
CA HIS A 509 0.23 33.02 -6.42
C HIS A 509 1.10 33.88 -7.34
N ALA A 510 0.49 34.74 -8.16
CA ALA A 510 1.20 35.67 -9.04
C ALA A 510 2.01 36.75 -8.29
N ASN A 511 1.66 37.06 -7.03
CA ASN A 511 2.31 38.09 -6.22
C ASN A 511 2.86 37.53 -4.90
N ARG A 512 3.38 36.28 -4.92
CA ARG A 512 3.97 35.66 -3.73
C ARG A 512 5.12 36.50 -3.19
N ARG A 513 5.10 36.72 -1.88
CA ARG A 513 6.15 37.40 -1.12
C ARG A 513 6.64 36.49 -0.01
N MET A 514 7.65 35.69 -0.34
CA MET A 514 8.25 34.75 0.59
C MET A 514 9.07 35.48 1.66
N ALA A 515 8.90 35.06 2.91
CA ALA A 515 9.80 35.48 3.97
C ALA A 515 11.17 34.83 3.77
N ALA A 516 12.25 35.55 4.07
CA ALA A 516 13.61 35.01 3.95
C ALA A 516 13.81 33.80 4.87
N GLU A 517 14.62 32.81 4.47
CA GLU A 517 14.90 31.62 5.30
C GLU A 517 15.54 31.95 6.65
N ASN A 518 16.24 33.09 6.75
CA ASN A 518 16.82 33.56 7.99
C ASN A 518 15.86 34.41 8.85
N ASN A 519 14.60 34.58 8.44
CA ASN A 519 13.58 35.30 9.18
C ASN A 519 13.33 34.64 10.55
N TYR A 520 13.35 35.45 11.62
CA TYR A 520 13.21 34.96 12.99
C TYR A 520 11.88 34.24 13.25
N PHE A 521 10.76 34.76 12.74
CA PHE A 521 9.43 34.20 12.95
C PHE A 521 9.20 32.94 12.13
N LYS A 522 9.74 32.84 10.91
CA LYS A 522 9.71 31.59 10.11
C LYS A 522 10.47 30.46 10.81
N LYS A 523 11.66 30.76 11.36
CA LYS A 523 12.43 29.78 12.17
C LYS A 523 11.69 29.36 13.44
N THR A 524 10.97 30.30 14.04
CA THR A 524 10.15 30.02 15.21
C THR A 524 8.98 29.11 14.82
N GLU A 525 8.24 29.40 13.73
CA GLU A 525 7.20 28.51 13.17
C GLU A 525 7.73 27.09 12.98
N HIS A 526 8.90 26.93 12.33
CA HIS A 526 9.54 25.63 12.11
C HIS A 526 9.87 24.91 13.43
N ALA A 527 10.41 25.62 14.42
CA ALA A 527 10.69 25.04 15.73
C ALA A 527 9.41 24.60 16.47
N TRP A 528 8.33 25.39 16.39
CA TRP A 528 7.02 25.01 16.93
C TRP A 528 6.43 23.81 16.20
N ALA A 529 6.53 23.78 14.88
CA ALA A 529 6.04 22.66 14.07
C ALA A 529 6.79 21.36 14.39
N GLN A 530 8.11 21.44 14.57
CA GLN A 530 8.92 20.29 15.02
C GLN A 530 8.52 19.85 16.43
N MET A 531 8.29 20.79 17.37
CA MET A 531 7.82 20.45 18.72
C MET A 531 6.46 19.75 18.69
N ILE A 532 5.51 20.18 17.86
CA ILE A 532 4.22 19.53 17.68
C ILE A 532 4.42 18.12 17.10
N ARG A 533 5.24 18.00 16.06
CA ARG A 533 5.60 16.72 15.44
C ARG A 533 6.16 15.74 16.47
N ASP A 534 7.13 16.16 17.27
CA ASP A 534 7.76 15.33 18.31
C ASP A 534 6.78 14.96 19.42
N SER A 535 5.82 15.84 19.73
CA SER A 535 4.75 15.57 20.70
C SER A 535 3.77 14.51 20.16
N LEU A 536 3.36 14.62 18.90
CA LEU A 536 2.52 13.61 18.23
C LEU A 536 3.22 12.26 18.16
N GLU A 537 4.52 12.27 17.87
CA GLU A 537 5.34 11.07 17.82
C GLU A 537 5.45 10.42 19.21
N SER A 538 5.64 11.20 20.26
CA SER A 538 5.64 10.71 21.64
C SER A 538 4.30 10.08 22.03
N VAL A 539 3.18 10.69 21.63
CA VAL A 539 1.83 10.13 21.85
C VAL A 539 1.65 8.82 21.08
N ARG A 540 2.14 8.74 19.84
CA ARG A 540 2.11 7.53 19.02
C ARG A 540 2.89 6.38 19.69
N ILE A 541 4.10 6.65 20.17
CA ILE A 541 4.94 5.66 20.87
C ILE A 541 4.22 5.20 22.15
N MET A 542 3.77 6.13 23.00
CA MET A 542 3.05 5.80 24.23
C MET A 542 1.79 4.95 23.97
N ARG A 543 1.02 5.27 22.93
CA ARG A 543 -0.15 4.49 22.52
C ARG A 543 0.25 3.07 22.14
N ASN A 544 1.28 2.91 21.31
CA ASN A 544 1.74 1.59 20.86
C ASN A 544 2.25 0.75 22.04
N ASP A 545 2.99 1.35 22.97
CA ASP A 545 3.46 0.67 24.18
C ASP A 545 2.29 0.24 25.08
N LEU A 546 1.28 1.11 25.25
CA LEU A 546 0.07 0.77 25.99
C LEU A 546 -0.69 -0.39 25.34
N MET A 547 -0.80 -0.39 24.01
CA MET A 547 -1.43 -1.47 23.25
C MET A 547 -0.67 -2.79 23.43
N ALA A 548 0.66 -2.78 23.34
CA ALA A 548 1.49 -3.96 23.58
C ALA A 548 1.32 -4.51 25.00
N ASN A 549 1.39 -3.63 26.01
CA ASN A 549 1.19 -4.02 27.41
C ASN A 549 -0.20 -4.61 27.68
N TRP A 550 -1.25 -4.01 27.11
CA TRP A 550 -2.62 -4.53 27.24
C TRP A 550 -2.79 -5.85 26.51
N PHE A 551 -2.21 -5.99 25.33
CA PHE A 551 -2.23 -7.23 24.57
C PHE A 551 -1.58 -8.36 25.37
N ASP A 552 -0.41 -8.09 25.95
CA ASP A 552 0.31 -9.03 26.78
C ASP A 552 -0.48 -9.42 28.02
N ALA A 553 -1.07 -8.45 28.74
CA ALA A 553 -1.89 -8.71 29.92
C ALA A 553 -3.13 -9.56 29.63
N LEU A 554 -3.68 -9.49 28.41
CA LEU A 554 -4.87 -10.25 28.00
C LEU A 554 -4.53 -11.63 27.43
N TYR A 555 -3.42 -11.76 26.70
CA TYR A 555 -3.16 -12.93 25.86
C TYR A 555 -1.88 -13.69 26.22
N LYS A 556 -0.86 -13.09 26.84
CA LYS A 556 0.29 -13.85 27.35
C LYS A 556 -0.13 -14.61 28.61
N ASP A 557 0.29 -15.87 28.72
CA ASP A 557 0.15 -16.58 30.00
C ASP A 557 1.12 -15.99 31.03
N PRO A 558 0.73 -15.90 32.31
CA PRO A 558 1.71 -15.63 33.36
C PRO A 558 2.70 -16.79 33.41
N ASP A 559 4.00 -16.46 33.35
CA ASP A 559 5.11 -17.41 33.49
C ASP A 559 5.07 -18.18 34.82
#